data_AF-A0A6P0X8R8-F1
#
_entry.id   AF-A0A6P0X8R8-F1
#
_cell.length_a   1.000
_cell.length_b   1.000
_cell.length_c   1.000
_cell.angle_alpha   90.00
_cell.angle_beta   90.00
_cell.angle_gamma   90.00
#
_symmetry.space_group_name_H-M   'P 1'
#
loop_
_entity.id
_entity.type
_entity.pdbx_description
1 polymer ?
#
loop_
_entity_poly.entity_id
_entity_poly.type
_entity_poly.pdbx_seq_one_letter_code
_entity_poly.pdbx_strand_id
1 'polypeptide(L)'
;MVTYWIATAVWGVGSVVWVEVVRDLYHVLSHYWSPLYRLHSWHHRVFRSDLTRVSEPMYRQANWYNDVPEAMVMLLLSLLICWFAYFLAPAQQLPALAGSLYSLVFLAGAIARGTGIQRADELTDKTHLPGSFLSPPTSWTVNRPYHWKHHFDNPKAYYSSTFTFLDKLMGTAVSLKGKTIAVTGASGTLGKALLQQLHQRGAKLIALTSKEQTLSLTVKGETLPVKTITWQVGQESDLAAQLQQVDILILNHGINLHGERSKEAIAKSYEVNTFSSWRLLELFLTTVQTNEDIACKEVWVNTSEAEVFPALSPLYELTKRALGDLVTLRRLDAPCVVRKLILGPFKSNLNPIGVMSADWVAQQIVNLAVRDVRNIIVTINPLTFVTFPLKEFWARLYFKLFSHKE
;
A
#
# COMPACT_ATOMS: atom_id res chain seq x y z
N MET A 1 -12.29 -17.12 35.95
CA MET A 1 -11.62 -17.90 34.87
C MET A 1 -11.50 -17.13 33.57
N VAL A 2 -12.57 -16.54 33.02
CA VAL A 2 -12.51 -15.75 31.76
C VAL A 2 -11.46 -14.62 31.83
N THR A 3 -11.45 -13.84 32.90
CA THR A 3 -10.48 -12.74 33.11
C THR A 3 -9.03 -13.23 33.15
N TYR A 4 -8.77 -14.41 33.71
CA TYR A 4 -7.44 -15.01 33.74
C TYR A 4 -6.96 -15.38 32.33
N TRP A 5 -7.83 -15.98 31.52
CA TRP A 5 -7.51 -16.35 30.14
C TRP A 5 -7.33 -15.12 29.24
N ILE A 6 -8.15 -14.08 29.43
CA ILE A 6 -7.96 -12.80 28.73
C ILE A 6 -6.60 -12.18 29.11
N ALA A 7 -6.28 -12.11 30.41
CA ALA A 7 -4.99 -11.58 30.85
C ALA A 7 -3.80 -12.39 30.30
N THR A 8 -3.91 -13.72 30.31
CA THR A 8 -2.92 -14.64 29.72
C THR A 8 -2.70 -14.35 28.24
N ALA A 9 -3.78 -14.19 27.47
CA ALA A 9 -3.69 -13.86 26.06
C ALA A 9 -3.08 -12.47 25.81
N VAL A 10 -3.47 -11.47 26.62
CA VAL A 10 -2.94 -10.11 26.52
C VAL A 10 -1.44 -10.08 26.78
N TRP A 11 -0.95 -10.75 27.83
CA TRP A 11 0.49 -10.81 28.11
C TRP A 11 1.27 -11.63 27.08
N GLY A 12 0.71 -12.76 26.63
CA GLY A 12 1.31 -13.58 25.59
C GLY A 12 1.45 -12.84 24.26
N VAL A 13 0.32 -12.42 23.68
CA VAL A 13 0.29 -11.70 22.40
C VAL A 13 0.97 -10.35 22.51
N GLY A 14 0.74 -9.61 23.60
CA GLY A 14 1.36 -8.32 23.86
C GLY A 14 2.88 -8.38 23.90
N SER A 15 3.46 -9.44 24.47
CA SER A 15 4.91 -9.64 24.48
C SER A 15 5.51 -9.86 23.08
N VAL A 16 4.79 -10.56 22.19
CA VAL A 16 5.21 -10.75 20.78
C VAL A 16 5.10 -9.44 20.01
N VAL A 17 3.96 -8.74 20.14
CA VAL A 17 3.75 -7.42 19.52
C VAL A 17 4.82 -6.42 19.98
N TRP A 18 5.17 -6.43 21.26
CA TRP A 18 6.24 -5.58 21.80
C TRP A 18 7.58 -5.80 21.11
N VAL A 19 7.99 -7.06 20.95
CA VAL A 19 9.26 -7.40 20.30
C VAL A 19 9.27 -7.00 18.82
N GLU A 20 8.14 -7.15 18.12
CA GLU A 20 8.00 -6.67 16.74
C GLU A 20 8.14 -5.15 16.65
N VAL A 21 7.57 -4.42 17.62
CA VAL A 21 7.75 -2.97 17.74
C VAL A 21 9.21 -2.61 17.97
N VAL A 22 9.90 -3.34 18.86
CA VAL A 22 11.34 -3.16 19.09
C VAL A 22 12.13 -3.35 17.81
N ARG A 23 11.86 -4.41 17.04
CA ARG A 23 12.56 -4.69 15.78
C ARG A 23 12.37 -3.57 14.76
N ASP A 24 11.13 -3.15 14.53
CA ASP A 24 10.84 -2.08 13.58
C ASP A 24 11.50 -0.76 14.01
N LEU A 25 11.47 -0.42 15.30
CA LEU A 25 12.15 0.76 15.82
C LEU A 25 13.67 0.67 15.64
N TYR A 26 14.28 -0.50 15.89
CA TYR A 26 15.70 -0.74 15.64
C TYR A 26 16.03 -0.53 14.16
N HIS A 27 15.21 -1.06 13.26
CA HIS A 27 15.36 -0.93 11.82
C HIS A 27 15.20 0.53 11.36
N VAL A 28 14.18 1.25 11.86
CA VAL A 28 14.01 2.70 11.64
C VAL A 28 15.27 3.43 12.08
N LEU A 29 15.70 3.26 13.34
CA LEU A 29 16.88 3.92 13.89
C LEU A 29 18.14 3.62 13.08
N SER A 30 18.25 2.43 12.49
CA SER A 30 19.35 2.07 11.61
C SER A 30 19.47 2.95 10.37
N HIS A 31 18.38 3.55 9.88
CA HIS A 31 18.40 4.49 8.75
C HIS A 31 18.63 5.96 9.13
N TYR A 32 18.58 6.29 10.43
CA TYR A 32 18.76 7.66 10.92
C TYR A 32 20.00 7.83 11.80
N TRP A 33 20.55 6.76 12.38
CA TRP A 33 21.70 6.80 13.29
C TRP A 33 22.89 6.02 12.73
N SER A 34 23.98 6.73 12.44
CA SER A 34 25.14 6.20 11.70
C SER A 34 25.78 4.93 12.28
N PRO A 35 25.92 4.73 13.61
CA PRO A 35 26.47 3.49 14.15
C PRO A 35 25.64 2.26 13.78
N LEU A 36 24.30 2.34 13.88
CA LEU A 36 23.41 1.27 13.47
C LEU A 36 23.36 1.12 11.95
N TYR A 37 23.42 2.22 11.20
CA TYR A 37 23.49 2.15 9.74
C TYR A 37 24.69 1.34 9.23
N ARG A 38 25.86 1.43 9.89
CA ARG A 38 27.05 0.65 9.50
C ARG A 38 26.78 -0.85 9.57
N LEU A 39 26.07 -1.30 10.60
CA LEU A 39 25.63 -2.68 10.78
C LEU A 39 24.58 -3.04 9.72
N HIS A 40 23.53 -2.24 9.63
CA HIS A 40 22.41 -2.46 8.72
C HIS A 40 22.78 -2.42 7.24
N SER A 41 23.77 -1.64 6.84
CA SER A 41 24.25 -1.60 5.46
C SER A 41 24.73 -2.96 4.93
N TRP A 42 25.11 -3.91 5.81
CA TRP A 42 25.42 -5.28 5.37
C TRP A 42 24.21 -6.00 4.78
N HIS A 43 23.02 -5.76 5.32
CA HIS A 43 21.76 -6.31 4.82
C HIS A 43 21.43 -5.84 3.39
N HIS A 44 21.75 -4.59 3.05
CA HIS A 44 21.57 -4.10 1.68
C HIS A 44 22.67 -4.59 0.72
N ARG A 45 23.92 -4.72 1.20
CA ARG A 45 25.06 -5.07 0.36
C ARG A 45 25.13 -6.53 -0.05
N VAL A 46 24.44 -7.40 0.68
CA VAL A 46 24.52 -8.85 0.47
C VAL A 46 23.64 -9.34 -0.68
N PHE A 47 22.61 -8.57 -1.05
CA PHE A 47 21.69 -8.94 -2.11
C PHE A 47 21.83 -8.03 -3.33
N ARG A 48 21.69 -8.62 -4.50
CA ARG A 48 21.60 -7.91 -5.79
C ARG A 48 20.14 -7.58 -6.09
N SER A 49 19.91 -6.66 -7.02
CA SER A 49 18.56 -6.30 -7.49
C SER A 49 17.80 -7.46 -8.15
N ASP A 50 18.51 -8.48 -8.64
CA ASP A 50 17.93 -9.71 -9.19
C ASP A 50 17.55 -10.76 -8.12
N LEU A 51 17.55 -10.36 -6.84
CA LEU A 51 17.25 -11.20 -5.67
C LEU A 51 18.32 -12.24 -5.32
N THR A 52 19.44 -12.29 -6.04
CA THR A 52 20.53 -13.22 -5.75
C THR A 52 21.49 -12.67 -4.71
N ARG A 53 22.21 -13.57 -4.04
CA ARG A 53 23.28 -13.20 -3.10
C ARG A 53 24.52 -12.77 -3.86
N VAL A 54 25.23 -11.77 -3.35
CA VAL A 54 26.52 -11.34 -3.91
C VAL A 54 27.57 -12.44 -3.76
N SER A 55 27.70 -13.01 -2.57
CA SER A 55 28.53 -14.19 -2.30
C SER A 55 28.14 -14.84 -0.96
N GLU A 56 28.41 -16.14 -0.82
CA GLU A 56 28.13 -16.88 0.41
C GLU A 56 28.91 -16.36 1.63
N PRO A 57 30.22 -16.04 1.53
CA PRO A 57 30.96 -15.47 2.68
C PRO A 57 30.39 -14.13 3.15
N MET A 58 30.01 -13.25 2.22
CA MET A 58 29.37 -11.98 2.57
C MET A 58 28.01 -12.19 3.22
N TYR A 59 27.24 -13.19 2.78
CA TYR A 59 25.96 -13.54 3.39
C TYR A 59 26.10 -13.98 4.83
N ARG A 60 27.06 -14.86 5.10
CA ARG A 60 27.35 -15.30 6.45
C ARG A 60 27.80 -14.15 7.35
N GLN A 61 28.66 -13.26 6.85
CA GLN A 61 29.10 -12.08 7.59
C GLN A 61 27.94 -11.10 7.86
N ALA A 62 27.06 -10.87 6.89
CA ALA A 62 25.92 -9.97 7.05
C ALA A 62 25.01 -10.39 8.22
N ASN A 63 24.82 -11.71 8.43
CA ASN A 63 24.06 -12.21 9.58
C ASN A 63 24.71 -11.84 10.92
N TRP A 64 26.04 -11.92 11.03
CA TRP A 64 26.76 -11.54 12.25
C TRP A 64 26.77 -10.03 12.50
N TYR A 65 26.82 -9.23 11.44
CA TYR A 65 26.88 -7.77 11.56
C TYR A 65 25.51 -7.11 11.67
N ASN A 66 24.44 -7.68 11.13
CA ASN A 66 23.10 -7.09 11.16
C ASN A 66 22.10 -7.92 11.97
N ASP A 67 21.81 -9.15 11.50
CA ASP A 67 20.65 -9.92 11.99
C ASP A 67 20.84 -10.39 13.45
N VAL A 68 22.05 -10.82 13.83
CA VAL A 68 22.37 -11.23 15.20
C VAL A 68 22.26 -10.04 16.17
N PRO A 69 22.90 -8.88 15.93
CA PRO A 69 22.72 -7.69 16.78
C PRO A 69 21.26 -7.26 16.92
N GLU A 70 20.48 -7.23 15.83
CA GLU A 70 19.06 -6.89 15.87
C GLU A 70 18.27 -7.88 16.76
N ALA A 71 18.45 -9.19 16.53
CA ALA A 71 17.78 -10.23 17.30
C ALA A 71 18.21 -10.26 18.77
N MET A 72 19.44 -9.88 19.09
CA MET A 72 19.90 -9.71 20.47
C MET A 72 19.19 -8.52 21.14
N VAL A 73 19.01 -7.40 20.45
CA VAL A 73 18.25 -6.25 20.98
C VAL A 73 16.80 -6.63 21.23
N MET A 74 16.18 -7.35 20.29
CA MET A 74 14.83 -7.93 20.47
C MET A 74 14.75 -8.78 21.74
N LEU A 75 15.68 -9.72 21.92
CA LEU A 75 15.70 -10.62 23.08
C LEU A 75 15.96 -9.88 24.39
N LEU A 76 16.87 -8.90 24.41
CA LEU A 76 17.15 -8.12 25.62
C LEU A 76 15.95 -7.27 26.03
N LEU A 77 15.30 -6.62 25.07
CA LEU A 77 14.14 -5.76 25.35
C LEU A 77 12.85 -6.56 25.54
N SER A 78 12.77 -7.83 25.13
CA SER A 78 11.64 -8.71 25.49
C SER A 78 11.59 -8.97 26.99
N LEU A 79 12.75 -9.01 27.67
CA LEU A 79 12.83 -9.20 29.12
C LEU A 79 12.17 -8.08 29.92
N LEU A 80 12.03 -6.87 29.35
CA LEU A 80 11.30 -5.78 29.99
C LEU A 80 9.82 -6.13 30.21
N ILE A 81 9.17 -6.77 29.23
CA ILE A 81 7.78 -7.22 29.37
C ILE A 81 7.69 -8.32 30.43
N CYS A 82 8.65 -9.25 30.48
CA CYS A 82 8.70 -10.27 31.52
C CYS A 82 8.93 -9.64 32.91
N TRP A 83 9.73 -8.58 33.01
CA TRP A 83 9.95 -7.85 34.25
C TRP A 83 8.68 -7.13 34.70
N PHE A 84 7.96 -6.44 33.80
CA PHE A 84 6.67 -5.84 34.14
C PHE A 84 5.63 -6.87 34.54
N ALA A 85 5.55 -8.01 33.83
CA ALA A 85 4.65 -9.11 34.18
C ALA A 85 4.91 -9.63 35.59
N TYR A 86 6.18 -9.70 36.01
CA TYR A 86 6.55 -10.18 37.34
C TYR A 86 5.94 -9.33 38.46
N PHE A 87 5.86 -8.01 38.28
CA PHE A 87 5.29 -7.10 39.28
C PHE A 87 3.79 -6.89 39.14
N LEU A 88 3.28 -6.80 37.90
CA LEU A 88 1.90 -6.39 37.64
C LEU A 88 0.94 -7.59 37.50
N ALA A 89 1.46 -8.73 37.06
CA ALA A 89 0.66 -9.91 36.72
C ALA A 89 1.47 -11.21 36.91
N PRO A 90 1.89 -11.55 38.15
CA PRO A 90 2.80 -12.68 38.39
C PRO A 90 2.26 -14.01 37.87
N ALA A 91 0.93 -14.19 37.89
CA ALA A 91 0.25 -15.39 37.39
C ALA A 91 0.31 -15.54 35.85
N GLN A 92 0.73 -14.50 35.12
CA GLN A 92 0.89 -14.46 33.67
C GLN A 92 2.36 -14.37 33.23
N GLN A 93 3.30 -14.65 34.15
CA GLN A 93 4.74 -14.62 33.86
C GLN A 93 5.14 -15.55 32.71
N LEU A 94 4.60 -16.76 32.71
CA LEU A 94 4.90 -17.76 31.68
C LEU A 94 4.41 -17.31 30.28
N PRO A 95 3.15 -16.86 30.10
CA PRO A 95 2.72 -16.22 28.85
C PRO A 95 3.60 -15.06 28.39
N ALA A 96 4.05 -14.20 29.30
CA ALA A 96 4.89 -13.05 28.97
C ALA A 96 6.27 -13.43 28.37
N LEU A 97 6.72 -14.69 28.53
CA LEU A 97 7.93 -15.20 27.91
C LEU A 97 7.77 -15.49 26.40
N ALA A 98 6.55 -15.44 25.85
CA ALA A 98 6.30 -15.74 24.44
C ALA A 98 7.11 -14.84 23.50
N GLY A 99 7.24 -13.54 23.80
CA GLY A 99 8.09 -12.61 23.05
C GLY A 99 9.58 -12.97 23.09
N SER A 100 10.08 -13.48 24.21
CA SER A 100 11.47 -13.96 24.34
C SER A 100 11.70 -15.22 23.52
N LEU A 101 10.79 -16.19 23.59
CA LEU A 101 10.84 -17.40 22.76
C LEU A 101 10.77 -17.06 21.27
N TYR A 102 9.93 -16.10 20.90
CA TYR A 102 9.83 -15.59 19.54
C TYR A 102 11.15 -14.95 19.07
N SER A 103 11.75 -14.08 19.89
CA SER A 103 13.06 -13.46 19.60
C SER A 103 14.17 -14.49 19.44
N LEU A 104 14.16 -15.56 20.25
CA LEU A 104 15.14 -16.65 20.17
C LEU A 104 15.09 -17.37 18.82
N VAL A 105 13.92 -17.48 18.17
CA VAL A 105 13.83 -18.07 16.82
C VAL A 105 14.61 -17.24 15.80
N PHE A 106 14.50 -15.90 15.86
CA PHE A 106 15.28 -15.01 14.98
C PHE A 106 16.77 -15.09 15.29
N LEU A 107 17.14 -15.07 16.57
CA LEU A 107 18.55 -15.15 16.98
C LEU A 107 19.17 -16.48 16.55
N ALA A 108 18.51 -17.60 16.82
CA ALA A 108 18.97 -18.92 16.41
C ALA A 108 19.06 -19.05 14.88
N GLY A 109 18.09 -18.52 14.15
CA GLY A 109 18.11 -18.48 12.68
C GLY A 109 19.28 -17.66 12.13
N ALA A 110 19.51 -16.47 12.67
CA ALA A 110 20.63 -15.61 12.28
C ALA A 110 21.99 -16.28 12.58
N ILE A 111 22.15 -16.92 13.74
CA ILE A 111 23.36 -17.69 14.11
C ILE A 111 23.53 -18.90 13.17
N ALA A 112 22.47 -19.64 12.87
CA ALA A 112 22.53 -20.78 11.97
C ALA A 112 22.97 -20.37 10.56
N ARG A 113 22.44 -19.26 10.04
CA ARG A 113 22.87 -18.68 8.75
C ARG A 113 24.30 -18.15 8.81
N GLY A 114 24.68 -17.44 9.87
CA GLY A 114 26.04 -16.94 10.06
C GLY A 114 27.11 -18.04 10.16
N THR A 115 26.77 -19.17 10.79
CA THR A 115 27.66 -20.35 10.89
C THR A 115 27.71 -21.19 9.62
N GLY A 116 26.77 -21.01 8.69
CA GLY A 116 26.72 -21.72 7.41
C GLY A 116 26.07 -23.10 7.50
N ILE A 117 25.11 -23.29 8.42
CA ILE A 117 24.30 -24.51 8.48
C ILE A 117 23.52 -24.64 7.17
N GLN A 118 23.62 -25.80 6.52
CA GLN A 118 22.94 -26.06 5.24
C GLN A 118 21.43 -25.84 5.38
N ARG A 119 20.83 -25.13 4.40
CA ARG A 119 19.39 -24.85 4.28
C ARG A 119 18.80 -24.01 5.43
N ALA A 120 19.62 -23.45 6.31
CA ALA A 120 19.13 -22.55 7.37
C ALA A 120 18.46 -21.31 6.78
N ASP A 121 18.97 -20.82 5.65
CA ASP A 121 18.43 -19.74 4.85
C ASP A 121 17.05 -20.05 4.24
N GLU A 122 16.85 -21.24 3.68
CA GLU A 122 15.54 -21.68 3.16
C GLU A 122 14.45 -21.67 4.25
N LEU A 123 14.83 -21.97 5.49
CA LEU A 123 13.92 -22.10 6.62
C LEU A 123 13.64 -20.77 7.31
N THR A 124 14.67 -19.93 7.47
CA THR A 124 14.62 -18.75 8.35
C THR A 124 14.69 -17.42 7.60
N ASP A 125 15.06 -17.41 6.32
CA ASP A 125 15.24 -16.21 5.50
C ASP A 125 14.32 -16.19 4.28
N LYS A 126 13.04 -16.50 4.52
CA LYS A 126 12.04 -16.68 3.45
C LYS A 126 11.82 -15.43 2.60
N THR A 127 12.07 -14.24 3.15
CA THR A 127 11.88 -12.96 2.45
C THR A 127 12.94 -12.70 1.38
N HIS A 128 14.10 -13.35 1.47
CA HIS A 128 15.23 -13.17 0.54
C HIS A 128 15.51 -14.37 -0.35
N LEU A 129 14.60 -15.34 -0.41
CA LEU A 129 14.72 -16.43 -1.37
C LEU A 129 14.70 -15.85 -2.80
N PRO A 130 15.51 -16.41 -3.72
CA PRO A 130 15.56 -15.96 -5.11
C PRO A 130 14.28 -16.34 -5.89
N GLY A 131 14.16 -15.83 -7.11
CA GLY A 131 13.08 -16.18 -8.04
C GLY A 131 11.88 -15.23 -8.02
N SER A 132 10.95 -15.41 -8.96
CA SER A 132 9.86 -14.45 -9.20
C SER A 132 8.91 -14.28 -8.01
N PHE A 133 8.33 -13.08 -7.91
CA PHE A 133 7.22 -12.81 -7.00
C PHE A 133 5.92 -13.35 -7.60
N LEU A 134 5.18 -14.11 -6.78
CA LEU A 134 3.94 -14.78 -7.20
C LEU A 134 2.68 -14.02 -6.77
N SER A 135 2.85 -12.97 -5.97
CA SER A 135 1.76 -12.14 -5.45
C SER A 135 2.28 -10.72 -5.22
N PRO A 136 1.40 -9.71 -5.19
CA PRO A 136 1.77 -8.37 -4.75
C PRO A 136 2.05 -8.33 -3.23
N PRO A 137 2.58 -7.22 -2.70
CA PRO A 137 2.72 -7.02 -1.26
C PRO A 137 1.43 -7.34 -0.48
N THR A 138 1.54 -7.98 0.67
CA THR A 138 0.42 -8.26 1.57
C THR A 138 0.11 -7.08 2.51
N SER A 139 -1.10 -7.07 3.10
CA SER A 139 -1.58 -5.92 3.88
C SER A 139 -1.30 -6.00 5.37
N TRP A 140 -1.02 -7.17 5.95
CA TRP A 140 -0.90 -7.31 7.41
C TRP A 140 0.40 -7.96 7.83
N THR A 141 0.90 -8.88 7.00
CA THR A 141 2.20 -9.51 7.15
C THR A 141 3.15 -9.04 6.07
N VAL A 142 4.44 -9.10 6.35
CA VAL A 142 5.50 -8.82 5.38
C VAL A 142 5.78 -10.09 4.59
N ASN A 143 5.35 -10.13 3.33
CA ASN A 143 5.76 -11.15 2.36
C ASN A 143 6.99 -10.68 1.57
N ARG A 144 7.57 -11.58 0.76
CA ARG A 144 8.74 -11.30 -0.11
C ARG A 144 8.64 -9.94 -0.84
N PRO A 145 7.62 -9.67 -1.68
CA PRO A 145 7.52 -8.39 -2.38
C PRO A 145 7.38 -7.19 -1.43
N TYR A 146 6.75 -7.33 -0.27
CA TYR A 146 6.67 -6.22 0.70
C TYR A 146 8.06 -5.86 1.25
N HIS A 147 8.82 -6.87 1.67
CA HIS A 147 10.18 -6.68 2.18
C HIS A 147 11.07 -6.02 1.11
N TRP A 148 10.97 -6.49 -0.14
CA TRP A 148 11.79 -5.98 -1.24
C TRP A 148 11.45 -4.55 -1.70
N LYS A 149 10.29 -3.98 -1.34
CA LYS A 149 10.05 -2.53 -1.53
C LYS A 149 11.13 -1.68 -0.87
N HIS A 150 11.62 -2.13 0.29
CA HIS A 150 12.70 -1.46 1.02
C HIS A 150 14.01 -1.40 0.24
N HIS A 151 14.29 -2.44 -0.56
CA HIS A 151 15.49 -2.53 -1.40
C HIS A 151 15.34 -1.81 -2.75
N PHE A 152 14.15 -1.87 -3.35
CA PHE A 152 13.91 -1.29 -4.68
C PHE A 152 13.60 0.21 -4.68
N ASP A 153 12.85 0.69 -3.68
CA ASP A 153 12.26 2.03 -3.70
C ASP A 153 13.00 3.00 -2.78
N ASN A 154 12.40 3.33 -1.63
CA ASN A 154 12.98 4.26 -0.67
C ASN A 154 13.43 3.48 0.57
N PRO A 155 14.75 3.35 0.81
CA PRO A 155 15.28 2.66 2.00
C PRO A 155 14.85 3.29 3.33
N LYS A 156 14.35 4.53 3.33
CA LYS A 156 13.79 5.18 4.54
C LYS A 156 12.28 4.93 4.71
N ALA A 157 11.73 3.93 4.04
CA ALA A 157 10.36 3.48 4.13
C ALA A 157 10.32 1.94 4.20
N TYR A 158 9.15 1.36 4.45
CA TYR A 158 8.94 -0.09 4.46
C TYR A 158 9.76 -0.81 5.56
N TYR A 159 9.55 -0.43 6.81
CA TYR A 159 10.22 -1.05 7.96
C TYR A 159 9.66 -2.45 8.19
N SER A 160 10.48 -3.43 7.78
CA SER A 160 10.04 -4.77 7.42
C SER A 160 10.25 -5.79 8.55
N SER A 161 9.49 -5.67 9.64
CA SER A 161 9.32 -6.79 10.59
C SER A 161 8.44 -7.90 9.99
N THR A 162 7.71 -8.67 10.80
CA THR A 162 6.81 -9.74 10.35
C THR A 162 5.46 -9.13 10.02
N PHE A 163 5.11 -8.03 10.67
CA PHE A 163 3.82 -7.35 10.52
C PHE A 163 4.01 -5.95 9.97
N THR A 164 3.15 -5.54 9.05
CA THR A 164 3.21 -4.19 8.46
C THR A 164 2.64 -3.11 9.39
N PHE A 165 2.30 -3.43 10.64
CA PHE A 165 1.47 -2.60 11.51
C PHE A 165 2.12 -1.23 11.78
N LEU A 166 3.40 -1.20 12.13
CA LEU A 166 4.08 0.06 12.41
C LEU A 166 4.27 0.93 11.17
N ASP A 167 4.58 0.32 10.03
CA ASP A 167 4.60 1.02 8.75
C ASP A 167 3.27 1.70 8.44
N LYS A 168 2.15 1.02 8.73
CA LYS A 168 0.82 1.60 8.58
C LYS A 168 0.56 2.72 9.59
N LEU A 169 1.01 2.58 10.82
CA LEU A 169 0.83 3.62 11.85
C LEU A 169 1.60 4.90 11.49
N MET A 170 2.87 4.74 11.12
CA MET A 170 3.79 5.83 10.77
C MET A 170 3.53 6.44 9.39
N GLY A 171 2.81 5.74 8.51
CA GLY A 171 2.59 6.18 7.14
C GLY A 171 3.81 6.01 6.24
N THR A 172 4.54 4.91 6.45
CA THR A 172 5.74 4.51 5.70
C THR A 172 5.54 3.24 4.90
N ALA A 173 4.31 2.71 4.88
CA ALA A 173 3.93 1.50 4.15
C ALA A 173 3.88 1.68 2.62
N VAL A 174 3.77 2.94 2.15
CA VAL A 174 3.94 3.37 0.75
C VAL A 174 4.71 4.69 0.73
N SER A 175 5.87 4.70 0.08
CA SER A 175 6.60 5.94 -0.21
C SER A 175 6.06 6.57 -1.47
N LEU A 176 5.92 7.91 -1.50
CA LEU A 176 5.59 8.64 -2.73
C LEU A 176 6.77 9.46 -3.24
N LYS A 177 7.83 9.56 -2.44
CA LYS A 177 9.00 10.37 -2.77
C LYS A 177 9.74 9.74 -3.94
N GLY A 178 9.96 10.51 -5.00
CA GLY A 178 10.67 10.05 -6.20
C GLY A 178 9.83 9.26 -7.20
N LYS A 179 8.63 8.78 -6.80
CA LYS A 179 7.71 8.02 -7.65
C LYS A 179 7.11 8.88 -8.76
N THR A 180 6.96 8.31 -9.94
CA THR A 180 6.23 8.86 -11.07
C THR A 180 4.75 8.49 -10.95
N ILE A 181 3.89 9.49 -10.76
CA ILE A 181 2.46 9.29 -10.52
C ILE A 181 1.65 9.99 -11.62
N ALA A 182 0.84 9.21 -12.33
CA ALA A 182 -0.06 9.71 -13.36
C ALA A 182 -1.49 9.85 -12.83
N VAL A 183 -2.15 10.97 -13.09
CA VAL A 183 -3.52 11.24 -12.64
C VAL A 183 -4.43 11.53 -13.82
N THR A 184 -5.48 10.74 -14.01
CA THR A 184 -6.52 11.03 -15.02
C THR A 184 -7.57 12.01 -14.50
N GLY A 185 -8.17 12.78 -15.41
CA GLY A 185 -9.05 13.87 -15.00
C GLY A 185 -8.29 14.94 -14.20
N ALA A 186 -6.99 15.09 -14.46
CA ALA A 186 -6.07 15.94 -13.70
C ALA A 186 -6.49 17.42 -13.67
N SER A 187 -7.22 17.88 -14.69
CA SER A 187 -7.73 19.25 -14.77
C SER A 187 -9.00 19.49 -13.95
N GLY A 188 -9.65 18.43 -13.45
CA GLY A 188 -10.80 18.53 -12.57
C GLY A 188 -10.43 18.94 -11.14
N THR A 189 -11.43 19.29 -10.33
CA THR A 189 -11.24 19.79 -8.96
C THR A 189 -10.41 18.83 -8.10
N LEU A 190 -10.79 17.54 -8.06
CA LEU A 190 -10.04 16.52 -7.31
C LEU A 190 -8.69 16.20 -7.96
N GLY A 191 -8.61 16.20 -9.29
CA GLY A 191 -7.36 15.93 -10.00
C GLY A 191 -6.26 16.94 -9.64
N LYS A 192 -6.59 18.23 -9.63
CA LYS A 192 -5.67 19.30 -9.22
C LYS A 192 -5.25 19.17 -7.75
N ALA A 193 -6.20 18.92 -6.86
CA ALA A 193 -5.94 18.71 -5.44
C ALA A 193 -5.00 17.51 -5.20
N LEU A 194 -5.22 16.40 -5.91
CA LEU A 194 -4.33 15.23 -5.87
C LEU A 194 -2.93 15.57 -6.34
N LEU A 195 -2.77 16.23 -7.49
CA LEU A 195 -1.46 16.64 -7.98
C LEU A 195 -0.71 17.48 -6.94
N GLN A 196 -1.38 18.44 -6.30
CA GLN A 196 -0.76 19.27 -5.26
C GLN A 196 -0.32 18.45 -4.04
N GLN A 197 -1.17 17.55 -3.56
CA GLN A 197 -0.88 16.68 -2.41
C GLN A 197 0.25 15.68 -2.68
N LEU A 198 0.27 15.10 -3.88
CA LEU A 198 1.33 14.18 -4.31
C LEU A 198 2.67 14.90 -4.49
N HIS A 199 2.66 16.12 -5.05
CA HIS A 199 3.86 16.96 -5.15
C HIS A 199 4.46 17.27 -3.77
N GLN A 200 3.62 17.61 -2.78
CA GLN A 200 4.07 17.87 -1.41
C GLN A 200 4.75 16.65 -0.75
N ARG A 201 4.45 15.43 -1.23
CA ARG A 201 5.11 14.18 -0.81
C ARG A 201 6.34 13.81 -1.66
N GLY A 202 6.75 14.68 -2.57
CA GLY A 202 7.96 14.52 -3.39
C GLY A 202 7.77 13.63 -4.62
N ALA A 203 6.54 13.42 -5.09
CA ALA A 203 6.28 12.67 -6.31
C ALA A 203 6.59 13.48 -7.57
N LYS A 204 7.00 12.79 -8.64
CA LYS A 204 7.08 13.29 -10.02
C LYS A 204 5.71 13.09 -10.66
N LEU A 205 5.16 14.11 -11.30
CA LEU A 205 3.75 14.11 -11.70
C LEU A 205 3.56 14.09 -13.21
N ILE A 206 2.60 13.28 -13.65
CA ILE A 206 2.06 13.28 -15.01
C ILE A 206 0.57 13.57 -14.93
N ALA A 207 0.14 14.67 -15.54
CA ALA A 207 -1.25 15.06 -15.59
C ALA A 207 -1.89 14.56 -16.88
N LEU A 208 -2.87 13.66 -16.79
CA LEU A 208 -3.61 13.12 -17.94
C LEU A 208 -4.97 13.84 -18.04
N THR A 209 -5.18 14.60 -19.12
CA THR A 209 -6.39 15.41 -19.33
C THR A 209 -6.95 15.22 -20.74
N SER A 210 -8.25 15.45 -20.91
CA SER A 210 -8.91 15.38 -22.23
C SER A 210 -8.89 16.66 -23.03
N LYS A 211 -8.36 17.75 -22.45
CA LYS A 211 -8.25 19.05 -23.10
C LYS A 211 -6.79 19.38 -23.36
N GLU A 212 -6.52 20.03 -24.48
CA GLU A 212 -5.21 20.61 -24.75
C GLU A 212 -5.02 21.83 -23.84
N GLN A 213 -4.21 21.65 -22.79
CA GLN A 213 -3.89 22.69 -21.82
C GLN A 213 -2.62 22.32 -21.06
N THR A 214 -1.89 23.32 -20.58
CA THR A 214 -0.78 23.11 -19.65
C THR A 214 -1.31 23.26 -18.23
N LEU A 215 -1.16 22.22 -17.41
CA LEU A 215 -1.47 22.31 -15.99
C LEU A 215 -0.24 22.74 -15.21
N SER A 216 -0.47 23.58 -14.20
CA SER A 216 0.55 24.05 -13.28
C SER A 216 0.09 23.92 -11.84
N LEU A 217 1.05 23.81 -10.94
CA LEU A 217 0.83 23.80 -9.49
C LEU A 217 1.37 25.09 -8.89
N THR A 218 0.64 25.64 -7.93
CA THR A 218 1.13 26.74 -7.10
C THR A 218 1.83 26.17 -5.87
N VAL A 219 3.14 26.35 -5.77
CA VAL A 219 3.97 25.83 -4.68
C VAL A 219 4.75 26.99 -4.08
N LYS A 220 4.47 27.31 -2.80
CA LYS A 220 5.08 28.46 -2.09
C LYS A 220 4.99 29.80 -2.85
N GLY A 221 3.91 30.00 -3.62
CA GLY A 221 3.70 31.20 -4.43
C GLY A 221 4.29 31.15 -5.84
N GLU A 222 5.10 30.13 -6.16
CA GLU A 222 5.64 29.91 -7.50
C GLU A 222 4.75 28.98 -8.33
N THR A 223 4.69 29.22 -9.63
CA THR A 223 3.93 28.39 -10.57
C THR A 223 4.84 27.38 -11.23
N LEU A 224 4.66 26.10 -10.92
CA LEU A 224 5.45 25.00 -11.47
C LEU A 224 4.64 24.26 -12.55
N PRO A 225 5.14 24.14 -13.78
CA PRO A 225 4.46 23.36 -14.81
C PRO A 225 4.50 21.87 -14.47
N VAL A 226 3.40 21.17 -14.74
CA VAL A 226 3.30 19.70 -14.62
C VAL A 226 3.36 19.11 -16.02
N LYS A 227 4.11 18.01 -16.21
CA LYS A 227 4.10 17.24 -17.46
C LYS A 227 2.66 16.85 -17.75
N THR A 228 2.07 17.46 -18.78
CA THR A 228 0.66 17.28 -19.14
C THR A 228 0.56 16.54 -20.45
N ILE A 229 -0.28 15.50 -20.48
CA ILE A 229 -0.54 14.68 -21.66
C ILE A 229 -2.03 14.73 -21.95
N THR A 230 -2.35 15.14 -23.16
CA THR A 230 -3.72 15.13 -23.67
C THR A 230 -4.04 13.75 -24.24
N TRP A 231 -5.21 13.20 -23.88
CA TRP A 231 -5.68 11.89 -24.35
C TRP A 231 -7.20 11.87 -24.47
N GLN A 232 -7.77 10.87 -25.13
CA GLN A 232 -9.22 10.75 -25.30
C GLN A 232 -9.73 9.37 -24.90
N VAL A 233 -10.99 9.34 -24.43
CA VAL A 233 -11.70 8.08 -24.17
C VAL A 233 -11.86 7.32 -25.49
N GLY A 234 -11.51 6.03 -25.46
CA GLY A 234 -11.42 5.17 -26.64
C GLY A 234 -10.03 5.14 -27.30
N GLN A 235 -9.09 5.96 -26.81
CA GLN A 235 -7.69 6.00 -27.26
C GLN A 235 -6.73 5.70 -26.09
N GLU A 236 -7.17 4.86 -25.13
CA GLU A 236 -6.37 4.54 -23.95
C GLU A 236 -5.01 3.92 -24.33
N SER A 237 -4.96 3.15 -25.42
CA SER A 237 -3.75 2.51 -25.95
C SER A 237 -2.61 3.49 -26.22
N ASP A 238 -2.91 4.74 -26.56
CA ASP A 238 -1.91 5.75 -26.92
C ASP A 238 -1.06 6.14 -25.69
N LEU A 239 -1.56 5.86 -24.49
CA LEU A 239 -0.84 6.08 -23.23
C LEU A 239 0.14 4.95 -22.87
N ALA A 240 0.15 3.83 -23.60
CA ALA A 240 0.92 2.63 -23.24
C ALA A 240 2.40 2.91 -22.93
N ALA A 241 3.10 3.62 -23.83
CA ALA A 241 4.51 3.97 -23.66
C ALA A 241 4.76 4.86 -22.43
N GLN A 242 3.81 5.73 -22.08
CA GLN A 242 3.94 6.62 -20.93
C GLN A 242 3.65 5.87 -19.63
N LEU A 243 2.68 4.95 -19.63
CA LEU A 243 2.31 4.14 -18.47
C LEU A 243 3.43 3.17 -18.04
N GLN A 244 4.33 2.76 -18.94
CA GLN A 244 5.50 1.96 -18.58
C GLN A 244 6.36 2.63 -17.50
N GLN A 245 6.52 3.96 -17.57
CA GLN A 245 7.34 4.75 -16.65
C GLN A 245 6.57 5.18 -15.37
N VAL A 246 5.29 4.83 -15.26
CA VAL A 246 4.45 5.22 -14.14
C VAL A 246 4.53 4.16 -13.04
N ASP A 247 4.80 4.61 -11.83
CA ASP A 247 4.77 3.78 -10.62
C ASP A 247 3.34 3.70 -10.08
N ILE A 248 2.61 4.82 -10.04
CA ILE A 248 1.23 4.85 -9.53
C ILE A 248 0.30 5.51 -10.55
N LEU A 249 -0.72 4.78 -11.00
CA LEU A 249 -1.78 5.33 -11.85
C LEU A 249 -3.03 5.62 -11.03
N ILE A 250 -3.49 6.87 -11.04
CA ILE A 250 -4.74 7.28 -10.40
C ILE A 250 -5.83 7.48 -11.45
N LEU A 251 -6.81 6.57 -11.46
CA LEU A 251 -7.99 6.60 -12.32
C LEU A 251 -9.08 7.43 -11.66
N ASN A 252 -9.15 8.72 -12.03
CA ASN A 252 -10.01 9.71 -11.42
C ASN A 252 -10.95 10.43 -12.41
N HIS A 253 -10.73 10.30 -13.73
CA HIS A 253 -11.61 10.90 -14.73
C HIS A 253 -13.05 10.41 -14.58
N GLY A 254 -13.99 11.27 -14.94
CA GLY A 254 -15.41 10.95 -14.92
C GLY A 254 -16.27 12.15 -15.32
N ILE A 255 -17.53 11.85 -15.63
CA ILE A 255 -18.58 12.82 -15.94
C ILE A 255 -19.83 12.51 -15.11
N ASN A 256 -20.67 13.53 -14.95
CA ASN A 256 -21.98 13.40 -14.35
C ASN A 256 -22.98 14.15 -15.23
N LEU A 257 -23.92 13.42 -15.83
CA LEU A 257 -25.00 13.97 -16.65
C LEU A 257 -26.28 14.20 -15.84
N HIS A 258 -26.16 14.18 -14.50
CA HIS A 258 -27.20 14.50 -13.54
C HIS A 258 -28.50 13.70 -13.75
N GLY A 259 -29.59 14.38 -14.12
CA GLY A 259 -30.91 13.77 -14.30
C GLY A 259 -31.12 13.13 -15.67
N GLU A 260 -30.14 13.19 -16.58
CA GLU A 260 -30.28 12.63 -17.93
C GLU A 260 -30.43 11.10 -17.91
N ARG A 261 -31.33 10.60 -18.77
CA ARG A 261 -31.67 9.17 -18.91
C ARG A 261 -31.77 8.71 -20.37
N SER A 262 -31.34 9.53 -21.32
CA SER A 262 -31.34 9.15 -22.74
C SER A 262 -30.38 7.99 -22.98
N LYS A 263 -30.59 7.24 -24.06
CA LYS A 263 -29.70 6.16 -24.48
C LYS A 263 -28.27 6.66 -24.64
N GLU A 264 -28.11 7.85 -25.22
CA GLU A 264 -26.84 8.51 -25.47
C GLU A 264 -26.16 8.91 -24.15
N ALA A 265 -26.90 9.45 -23.20
CA ALA A 265 -26.39 9.80 -21.88
C ALA A 265 -25.90 8.57 -21.11
N ILE A 266 -26.69 7.47 -21.16
CA ILE A 266 -26.35 6.19 -20.53
C ILE A 266 -25.06 5.64 -21.12
N ALA A 267 -25.01 5.49 -22.45
CA ALA A 267 -23.84 4.97 -23.14
C ALA A 267 -22.59 5.81 -22.85
N LYS A 268 -22.70 7.13 -22.95
CA LYS A 268 -21.59 8.06 -22.67
C LYS A 268 -21.11 7.97 -21.21
N SER A 269 -22.03 7.87 -20.25
CA SER A 269 -21.66 7.78 -18.84
C SER A 269 -20.91 6.48 -18.53
N TYR A 270 -21.38 5.35 -19.05
CA TYR A 270 -20.68 4.07 -18.90
C TYR A 270 -19.33 4.06 -19.61
N GLU A 271 -19.28 4.60 -20.82
CA GLU A 271 -18.06 4.65 -21.61
C GLU A 271 -16.96 5.44 -20.88
N VAL A 272 -17.29 6.60 -20.33
CA VAL A 272 -16.33 7.45 -19.64
C VAL A 272 -16.04 6.96 -18.21
N ASN A 273 -17.07 6.70 -17.40
CA ASN A 273 -16.87 6.43 -15.97
C ASN A 273 -16.48 4.99 -15.67
N THR A 274 -16.83 4.04 -16.54
CA THR A 274 -16.63 2.61 -16.30
C THR A 274 -15.63 2.02 -17.29
N PHE A 275 -15.93 2.02 -18.59
CA PHE A 275 -15.15 1.26 -19.57
C PHE A 275 -13.79 1.88 -19.87
N SER A 276 -13.69 3.22 -19.98
CA SER A 276 -12.42 3.92 -20.09
C SER A 276 -11.49 3.67 -18.91
N SER A 277 -12.02 3.78 -17.69
CA SER A 277 -11.26 3.47 -16.46
C SER A 277 -10.82 2.00 -16.44
N TRP A 278 -11.69 1.08 -16.85
CA TRP A 278 -11.36 -0.33 -16.97
C TRP A 278 -10.24 -0.60 -17.98
N ARG A 279 -10.33 -0.03 -19.20
CA ARG A 279 -9.29 -0.17 -20.23
C ARG A 279 -7.95 0.38 -19.78
N LEU A 280 -7.92 1.52 -19.08
CA LEU A 280 -6.68 2.06 -18.51
C LEU A 280 -6.12 1.20 -17.37
N LEU A 281 -6.99 0.63 -16.53
CA LEU A 281 -6.56 -0.33 -15.50
C LEU A 281 -5.86 -1.51 -16.17
N GLU A 282 -6.52 -2.18 -17.11
CA GLU A 282 -5.94 -3.34 -17.79
C GLU A 282 -4.66 -2.99 -18.55
N LEU A 283 -4.65 -1.87 -19.26
CA LEU A 283 -3.45 -1.39 -19.95
C LEU A 283 -2.29 -1.18 -18.97
N PHE A 284 -2.51 -0.55 -17.83
CA PHE A 284 -1.46 -0.35 -16.82
C PHE A 284 -0.96 -1.67 -16.23
N LEU A 285 -1.85 -2.64 -15.99
CA LEU A 285 -1.46 -3.95 -15.46
C LEU A 285 -0.53 -4.71 -16.43
N THR A 286 -0.61 -4.48 -17.76
CA THR A 286 0.35 -5.03 -18.73
C THR A 286 1.78 -4.51 -18.56
N THR A 287 1.96 -3.39 -17.86
CA THR A 287 3.27 -2.79 -17.58
C THR A 287 3.95 -3.41 -16.35
N VAL A 288 3.29 -4.31 -15.62
CA VAL A 288 3.83 -5.00 -14.45
C VAL A 288 4.55 -6.27 -14.91
N GLN A 289 5.85 -6.17 -15.17
CA GLN A 289 6.62 -7.25 -15.82
C GLN A 289 7.74 -7.82 -14.95
N THR A 290 8.28 -7.00 -14.04
CA THR A 290 9.41 -7.36 -13.18
C THR A 290 8.99 -7.54 -11.71
N ASN A 291 9.87 -8.12 -10.90
CA ASN A 291 9.67 -8.21 -9.45
C ASN A 291 9.57 -6.83 -8.80
N GLU A 292 10.33 -5.86 -9.30
CA GLU A 292 10.25 -4.48 -8.86
C GLU A 292 8.87 -3.89 -9.18
N ASP A 293 8.34 -4.13 -10.39
CA ASP A 293 7.01 -3.67 -10.74
C ASP A 293 5.92 -4.27 -9.83
N ILE A 294 5.98 -5.59 -9.58
CA ILE A 294 5.03 -6.29 -8.69
C ILE A 294 5.05 -5.69 -7.28
N ALA A 295 6.23 -5.31 -6.79
CA ALA A 295 6.41 -4.74 -5.47
C ALA A 295 6.01 -3.25 -5.41
N CYS A 296 6.31 -2.47 -6.44
CA CYS A 296 6.35 -1.02 -6.36
C CYS A 296 5.25 -0.30 -7.15
N LYS A 297 4.64 -0.94 -8.16
CA LYS A 297 3.55 -0.34 -8.93
C LYS A 297 2.20 -0.42 -8.20
N GLU A 298 1.37 0.60 -8.35
CA GLU A 298 0.00 0.61 -7.82
C GLU A 298 -1.01 1.28 -8.76
N VAL A 299 -2.28 0.88 -8.66
CA VAL A 299 -3.40 1.60 -9.32
C VAL A 299 -4.41 2.03 -8.28
N TRP A 300 -4.82 3.29 -8.29
CA TRP A 300 -5.84 3.84 -7.41
C TRP A 300 -7.07 4.22 -8.22
N VAL A 301 -8.19 3.54 -7.99
CA VAL A 301 -9.41 3.70 -8.78
C VAL A 301 -10.44 4.49 -8.00
N ASN A 302 -10.82 5.66 -8.53
CA ASN A 302 -11.88 6.49 -7.96
C ASN A 302 -13.25 5.90 -8.29
N THR A 303 -13.85 5.24 -7.29
CA THR A 303 -15.21 4.74 -7.37
C THR A 303 -16.16 5.78 -6.78
N SER A 304 -16.91 5.45 -5.73
CA SER A 304 -17.76 6.37 -4.96
C SER A 304 -18.41 5.61 -3.80
N GLU A 305 -18.85 6.34 -2.77
CA GLU A 305 -19.81 5.79 -1.78
C GLU A 305 -21.11 5.27 -2.43
N ALA A 306 -21.38 5.66 -3.69
CA ALA A 306 -22.44 5.12 -4.52
C ALA A 306 -22.45 3.57 -4.55
N GLU A 307 -21.31 2.92 -4.33
CA GLU A 307 -21.23 1.46 -4.23
C GLU A 307 -22.15 0.83 -3.16
N VAL A 308 -22.51 1.59 -2.12
CA VAL A 308 -23.33 1.09 -1.00
C VAL A 308 -24.50 2.01 -0.62
N PHE A 309 -24.49 3.27 -1.04
CA PHE A 309 -25.58 4.22 -0.79
C PHE A 309 -26.01 4.96 -2.05
N PRO A 310 -27.20 5.57 -2.09
CA PRO A 310 -27.57 6.53 -3.13
C PRO A 310 -26.73 7.81 -3.04
N ALA A 311 -26.34 8.36 -4.19
CA ALA A 311 -25.61 9.63 -4.33
C ALA A 311 -26.46 10.74 -4.98
N LEU A 312 -27.78 10.52 -5.08
CA LEU A 312 -28.75 11.42 -5.73
C LEU A 312 -28.42 11.72 -7.20
N SER A 313 -27.75 10.78 -7.87
CA SER A 313 -27.37 10.88 -9.28
C SER A 313 -27.39 9.49 -9.91
N PRO A 314 -28.60 8.99 -10.29
CA PRO A 314 -28.80 7.58 -10.58
C PRO A 314 -27.84 7.02 -11.64
N LEU A 315 -27.65 7.73 -12.75
CA LEU A 315 -26.78 7.26 -13.83
C LEU A 315 -25.30 7.24 -13.41
N TYR A 316 -24.83 8.28 -12.72
CA TYR A 316 -23.47 8.30 -12.17
C TYR A 316 -23.26 7.13 -11.19
N GLU A 317 -24.21 6.89 -10.30
CA GLU A 317 -24.14 5.80 -9.33
C GLU A 317 -24.03 4.43 -9.99
N LEU A 318 -24.85 4.16 -11.00
CA LEU A 318 -24.82 2.91 -11.76
C LEU A 318 -23.43 2.66 -12.37
N THR A 319 -22.82 3.69 -12.96
CA THR A 319 -21.47 3.58 -13.55
C THR A 319 -20.38 3.35 -12.49
N LYS A 320 -20.47 4.02 -11.33
CA LYS A 320 -19.50 3.84 -10.24
C LYS A 320 -19.65 2.51 -9.51
N ARG A 321 -20.87 2.00 -9.35
CA ARG A 321 -21.15 0.63 -8.87
C ARG A 321 -20.53 -0.40 -9.80
N ALA A 322 -20.82 -0.30 -11.10
CA ALA A 322 -20.27 -1.20 -12.11
C ALA A 322 -18.74 -1.20 -12.12
N LEU A 323 -18.11 -0.02 -12.09
CA LEU A 323 -16.64 0.08 -11.99
C LEU A 323 -16.13 -0.56 -10.69
N GLY A 324 -16.78 -0.29 -9.56
CA GLY A 324 -16.41 -0.82 -8.25
C GLY A 324 -16.40 -2.34 -8.21
N ASP A 325 -17.41 -2.99 -8.81
CA ASP A 325 -17.51 -4.45 -8.89
C ASP A 325 -16.48 -5.05 -9.84
N LEU A 326 -16.26 -4.43 -11.01
CA LEU A 326 -15.19 -4.84 -11.94
C LEU A 326 -13.82 -4.80 -11.28
N VAL A 327 -13.53 -3.73 -10.52
CA VAL A 327 -12.27 -3.61 -9.77
C VAL A 327 -12.18 -4.68 -8.67
N THR A 328 -13.26 -4.95 -7.92
CA THR A 328 -13.27 -6.01 -6.90
C THR A 328 -12.99 -7.38 -7.50
N LEU A 329 -13.57 -7.69 -8.66
CA LEU A 329 -13.29 -8.92 -9.40
C LEU A 329 -11.82 -8.96 -9.84
N ARG A 330 -11.33 -7.90 -10.49
CA ARG A 330 -9.96 -7.86 -11.02
C ARG A 330 -8.87 -7.98 -9.96
N ARG A 331 -9.14 -7.48 -8.74
CA ARG A 331 -8.25 -7.58 -7.58
C ARG A 331 -7.92 -9.00 -7.15
N LEU A 332 -8.70 -9.99 -7.54
CA LEU A 332 -8.40 -11.39 -7.25
C LEU A 332 -7.06 -11.82 -7.86
N ASP A 333 -6.75 -11.29 -9.05
CA ASP A 333 -5.60 -11.72 -9.87
C ASP A 333 -4.73 -10.54 -10.35
N ALA A 334 -4.84 -9.38 -9.72
CA ALA A 334 -4.04 -8.21 -10.08
C ALA A 334 -2.56 -8.44 -9.73
N PRO A 335 -1.61 -8.18 -10.65
CA PRO A 335 -0.18 -8.41 -10.42
C PRO A 335 0.47 -7.37 -9.49
N CYS A 336 -0.22 -6.26 -9.23
CA CYS A 336 0.24 -5.19 -8.34
C CYS A 336 -0.87 -4.76 -7.39
N VAL A 337 -0.60 -3.83 -6.47
CA VAL A 337 -1.62 -3.35 -5.53
C VAL A 337 -2.65 -2.48 -6.27
N VAL A 338 -3.93 -2.83 -6.13
CA VAL A 338 -5.06 -2.01 -6.59
C VAL A 338 -5.85 -1.50 -5.39
N ARG A 339 -6.00 -0.18 -5.31
CA ARG A 339 -6.74 0.55 -4.27
C ARG A 339 -8.06 1.08 -4.84
N LYS A 340 -9.12 1.01 -4.03
CA LYS A 340 -10.38 1.72 -4.33
C LYS A 340 -10.45 3.00 -3.50
N LEU A 341 -10.87 4.10 -4.14
CA LEU A 341 -11.17 5.38 -3.49
C LEU A 341 -12.69 5.54 -3.42
N ILE A 342 -13.25 5.32 -2.24
CA ILE A 342 -14.68 5.37 -1.94
C ILE A 342 -14.97 6.76 -1.39
N LEU A 343 -15.30 7.67 -2.30
CA LEU A 343 -15.45 9.09 -1.98
C LEU A 343 -16.91 9.46 -1.79
N GLY A 344 -17.18 10.19 -0.71
CA GLY A 344 -18.45 10.86 -0.45
C GLY A 344 -18.56 12.23 -1.10
N PRO A 345 -19.57 13.04 -0.75
CA PRO A 345 -19.89 14.26 -1.47
C PRO A 345 -18.87 15.36 -1.16
N PHE A 346 -18.00 15.65 -2.14
CA PHE A 346 -17.10 16.78 -2.12
C PHE A 346 -17.42 17.79 -3.22
N LYS A 347 -17.17 19.06 -2.94
CA LYS A 347 -17.48 20.17 -3.84
C LYS A 347 -16.61 20.09 -5.08
N SER A 348 -17.25 19.98 -6.24
CA SER A 348 -16.59 19.93 -7.55
C SER A 348 -17.54 20.36 -8.67
N ASN A 349 -17.02 20.48 -9.89
CA ASN A 349 -17.87 20.74 -11.06
C ASN A 349 -18.88 19.59 -11.32
N LEU A 350 -18.56 18.36 -10.89
CA LEU A 350 -19.45 17.20 -10.99
C LEU A 350 -20.48 17.12 -9.86
N ASN A 351 -20.21 17.80 -8.73
CA ASN A 351 -21.06 17.85 -7.55
C ASN A 351 -20.98 19.23 -6.88
N PRO A 352 -21.74 20.23 -7.36
CA PRO A 352 -21.71 21.58 -6.80
C PRO A 352 -22.20 21.67 -5.35
N ILE A 353 -23.04 20.73 -4.92
CA ILE A 353 -23.63 20.65 -3.57
C ILE A 353 -22.79 19.84 -2.58
N GLY A 354 -21.59 19.41 -2.98
CA GLY A 354 -20.71 18.63 -2.11
C GLY A 354 -20.27 19.41 -0.86
N VAL A 355 -20.12 18.69 0.25
CA VAL A 355 -19.90 19.27 1.59
C VAL A 355 -18.41 19.36 1.93
N MET A 356 -17.62 18.38 1.49
CA MET A 356 -16.17 18.35 1.73
C MET A 356 -15.41 19.16 0.67
N SER A 357 -14.24 19.71 1.01
CA SER A 357 -13.34 20.32 0.01
C SER A 357 -12.51 19.26 -0.72
N ALA A 358 -12.20 19.49 -2.00
CA ALA A 358 -11.37 18.58 -2.77
C ALA A 358 -9.93 18.46 -2.19
N ASP A 359 -9.40 19.55 -1.63
CA ASP A 359 -8.07 19.55 -1.00
C ASP A 359 -8.03 18.65 0.23
N TRP A 360 -9.04 18.72 1.09
CA TRP A 360 -9.14 17.85 2.25
C TRP A 360 -9.30 16.39 1.82
N VAL A 361 -10.15 16.12 0.82
CA VAL A 361 -10.33 14.77 0.28
C VAL A 361 -9.03 14.20 -0.28
N ALA A 362 -8.31 14.97 -1.12
CA ALA A 362 -7.02 14.56 -1.67
C ALA A 362 -5.98 14.31 -0.56
N GLN A 363 -5.95 15.16 0.47
CA GLN A 363 -5.07 14.99 1.63
C GLN A 363 -5.37 13.67 2.35
N GLN A 364 -6.64 13.35 2.59
CA GLN A 364 -7.03 12.08 3.23
C GLN A 364 -6.70 10.88 2.36
N ILE A 365 -6.92 10.97 1.04
CA ILE A 365 -6.54 9.90 0.10
C ILE A 365 -5.06 9.56 0.24
N VAL A 366 -4.19 10.58 0.15
CA VAL A 366 -2.75 10.40 0.27
C VAL A 366 -2.37 9.88 1.66
N ASN A 367 -2.97 10.42 2.73
CA ASN A 367 -2.69 10.00 4.11
C ASN A 367 -3.05 8.54 4.38
N LEU A 368 -4.14 8.04 3.79
CA LEU A 368 -4.57 6.66 3.93
C LEU A 368 -3.77 5.73 3.01
N ALA A 369 -3.39 6.19 1.81
CA ALA A 369 -2.54 5.44 0.89
C ALA A 369 -1.15 5.15 1.48
N VAL A 370 -0.49 6.15 2.09
CA VAL A 370 0.84 5.95 2.73
C VAL A 370 0.80 5.01 3.94
N ARG A 371 -0.41 4.75 4.47
CA ARG A 371 -0.70 3.78 5.53
C ARG A 371 -1.18 2.44 4.98
N ASP A 372 -1.01 2.22 3.68
CA ASP A 372 -1.44 1.03 2.94
C ASP A 372 -2.92 0.66 3.17
N VAL A 373 -3.81 1.65 3.31
CA VAL A 373 -5.26 1.41 3.28
C VAL A 373 -5.64 1.12 1.83
N ARG A 374 -6.19 -0.08 1.55
CA ARG A 374 -6.52 -0.50 0.18
C ARG A 374 -7.94 -0.14 -0.26
N ASN A 375 -8.83 0.08 0.70
CA ASN A 375 -10.16 0.62 0.49
C ASN A 375 -10.21 1.98 1.19
N ILE A 376 -9.89 3.04 0.47
CA ILE A 376 -9.75 4.39 1.02
C ILE A 376 -11.13 5.02 1.04
N ILE A 377 -11.75 5.04 2.21
CA ILE A 377 -13.08 5.62 2.44
C ILE A 377 -12.89 7.06 2.95
N VAL A 378 -13.40 8.03 2.20
CA VAL A 378 -13.37 9.46 2.55
C VAL A 378 -14.76 10.03 2.35
N THR A 379 -15.55 10.06 3.42
CA THR A 379 -16.94 10.53 3.41
C THR A 379 -17.36 11.09 4.76
N ILE A 380 -18.43 11.89 4.76
CA ILE A 380 -19.13 12.35 5.96
C ILE A 380 -20.14 11.32 6.47
N ASN A 381 -20.50 10.30 5.68
CA ASN A 381 -21.47 9.28 6.06
C ASN A 381 -20.80 8.18 6.89
N PRO A 382 -21.05 8.09 8.21
CA PRO A 382 -20.38 7.11 9.07
C PRO A 382 -20.75 5.67 8.72
N LEU A 383 -21.93 5.44 8.14
CA LEU A 383 -22.38 4.09 7.80
C LEU A 383 -21.52 3.46 6.71
N THR A 384 -20.93 4.25 5.81
CA THR A 384 -20.06 3.76 4.74
C THR A 384 -18.85 3.02 5.28
N PHE A 385 -18.34 3.39 6.46
CA PHE A 385 -17.21 2.69 7.11
C PHE A 385 -17.56 1.28 7.60
N VAL A 386 -18.86 0.94 7.67
CA VAL A 386 -19.34 -0.39 8.05
C VAL A 386 -19.89 -1.13 6.84
N THR A 387 -20.77 -0.49 6.07
CA THR A 387 -21.47 -1.14 4.94
C THR A 387 -20.53 -1.45 3.79
N PHE A 388 -19.56 -0.58 3.49
CA PHE A 388 -18.62 -0.81 2.40
C PHE A 388 -17.70 -2.02 2.65
N PRO A 389 -17.02 -2.15 3.81
CA PRO A 389 -16.23 -3.35 4.09
C PRO A 389 -17.05 -4.64 4.04
N LEU A 390 -18.30 -4.64 4.54
CA LEU A 390 -19.19 -5.80 4.46
C LEU A 390 -19.52 -6.15 3.00
N LYS A 391 -19.94 -5.17 2.19
CA LYS A 391 -20.20 -5.36 0.75
C LYS A 391 -18.97 -5.90 0.03
N GLU A 392 -17.81 -5.28 0.25
CA GLU A 392 -16.56 -5.68 -0.40
C GLU A 392 -16.15 -7.10 -0.02
N PHE A 393 -16.31 -7.49 1.24
CA PHE A 393 -16.01 -8.84 1.71
C PHE A 393 -16.88 -9.88 1.00
N TRP A 394 -18.20 -9.69 0.99
CA TRP A 394 -19.13 -10.64 0.38
C TRP A 394 -19.00 -10.70 -1.13
N ALA A 395 -18.84 -9.57 -1.81
CA ALA A 395 -18.61 -9.53 -3.26
C ALA A 395 -17.31 -10.25 -3.64
N ARG A 396 -16.21 -9.96 -2.93
CA ARG A 396 -14.93 -10.65 -3.14
C ARG A 396 -15.04 -12.15 -2.88
N LEU A 397 -15.73 -12.56 -1.82
CA LEU A 397 -15.93 -13.97 -1.50
C LEU A 397 -16.73 -14.67 -2.59
N TYR A 398 -17.84 -14.07 -3.03
CA TYR A 398 -18.66 -14.58 -4.13
C TYR A 398 -17.83 -14.74 -5.40
N PHE A 399 -17.12 -13.70 -5.85
CA PHE A 399 -16.27 -13.79 -7.03
C PHE A 399 -15.21 -14.89 -6.89
N LYS A 400 -14.50 -14.94 -5.76
CA LYS A 400 -13.49 -15.98 -5.52
C LYS A 400 -14.06 -17.41 -5.59
N LEU A 401 -15.30 -17.62 -5.16
CA LEU A 401 -15.93 -18.95 -5.14
C LEU A 401 -16.49 -19.35 -6.51
N PHE A 402 -16.91 -18.38 -7.33
CA PHE A 402 -17.66 -18.61 -8.57
C PHE A 402 -16.95 -18.13 -9.85
N SER A 403 -15.70 -17.64 -9.76
CA SER A 403 -14.84 -17.35 -10.90
C SER A 403 -13.49 -18.04 -10.77
N HIS A 404 -12.79 -18.19 -11.88
CA HIS A 404 -11.43 -18.72 -11.94
C HIS A 404 -10.57 -17.79 -12.78
N LYS A 405 -9.27 -17.81 -12.50
CA LYS A 405 -8.27 -17.18 -13.36
C LYS A 405 -8.13 -18.02 -14.64
N GLU A 406 -8.09 -17.35 -15.79
CA GLU A 406 -7.73 -18.00 -17.07
C GLU A 406 -6.29 -18.54 -17.06
#